data_AF-A0A7H4PB99-F1
#
_entry.id   AF-A0A7H4PB99-F1
#
_cell.length_a   1.000
_cell.length_b   1.000
_cell.length_c   1.000
_cell.angle_alpha   90.00
_cell.angle_beta   90.00
_cell.angle_gamma   90.00
#
_symmetry.space_group_name_H-M   'P 1'
#
loop_
_entity.id
_entity.type
_entity.pdbx_description
1 polymer ?
#
loop_
_entity_poly.entity_id
_entity_poly.type
_entity_poly.pdbx_seq_one_letter_code
_entity_poly.pdbx_strand_id
1 'polypeptide(L)'
;MIPPPNVTGSLHMGHAFQQTIMDTMIRYQRMQGKNTLWQAGTDHAGIATQMVVERKIAAEEGKTRHDYGRDAFIDKIWQWKAESGGTITRQMRRLGNSVDWERERFTMDEGLSNAVKEVFVRLYKRRSDLPRQAPGQLGPETAHRYLRSGSGKPRV
;
A
#
# COMPACT_ATOMS: atom_id res chain seq x y z
N MET A 1 2.72 11.30 1.17
CA MET A 1 3.33 9.99 0.87
C MET A 1 3.28 9.78 -0.63
N ILE A 2 4.33 9.22 -1.24
CA ILE A 2 4.27 8.79 -2.65
C ILE A 2 3.20 7.69 -2.78
N PRO A 3 2.39 7.65 -3.85
CA PRO A 3 1.58 6.47 -4.15
C PRO A 3 2.52 5.26 -4.28
N PRO A 4 2.42 4.28 -3.38
CA PRO A 4 3.42 3.24 -3.26
C PRO A 4 3.36 2.32 -4.49
N PRO A 5 4.44 2.17 -5.28
CA PRO A 5 4.46 1.21 -6.38
C PRO A 5 4.31 -0.22 -5.86
N ASN A 6 3.61 -1.03 -6.64
CA ASN A 6 3.45 -2.46 -6.39
C ASN A 6 4.79 -3.17 -6.56
N VAL A 7 5.08 -4.15 -5.69
CA VAL A 7 6.29 -4.99 -5.78
C VAL A 7 6.17 -6.08 -6.86
N THR A 8 5.80 -5.68 -8.07
CA THR A 8 5.51 -6.57 -9.21
C THR A 8 6.58 -6.51 -10.31
N GLY A 9 7.76 -5.98 -10.01
CA GLY A 9 8.89 -5.90 -10.94
C GLY A 9 9.57 -4.53 -10.92
N SER A 10 9.59 -3.85 -12.08
CA SER A 10 10.23 -2.56 -12.29
C SER A 10 9.23 -1.44 -12.59
N LEU A 11 9.65 -0.21 -12.33
CA LEU A 11 8.93 1.00 -12.71
C LEU A 11 9.01 1.24 -14.22
N HIS A 12 7.91 1.68 -14.81
CA HIS A 12 7.78 2.13 -16.21
C HIS A 12 7.58 3.66 -16.32
N MET A 13 7.51 4.19 -17.55
CA MET A 13 7.42 5.64 -17.84
C MET A 13 6.29 6.38 -17.12
N GLY A 14 5.14 5.73 -16.90
CA GLY A 14 4.03 6.30 -16.14
C GLY A 14 4.42 6.64 -14.70
N HIS A 15 5.21 5.79 -14.05
CA HIS A 15 5.77 6.07 -12.72
C HIS A 15 6.74 7.25 -12.79
N ALA A 16 7.63 7.27 -13.79
CA ALA A 16 8.60 8.36 -13.94
C ALA A 16 7.90 9.72 -14.12
N PHE A 17 6.87 9.77 -14.96
CA PHE A 17 6.05 10.95 -15.17
C PHE A 17 5.39 11.44 -13.86
N GLN A 18 4.68 10.56 -13.16
CA GLN A 18 4.00 10.90 -11.92
C GLN A 18 4.98 11.37 -10.85
N GLN A 19 6.09 10.65 -10.68
CA GLN A 19 7.14 10.96 -9.69
C GLN A 19 7.81 12.31 -10.00
N THR A 20 8.03 12.64 -11.26
CA THR A 20 8.62 13.92 -11.68
C THR A 20 7.74 15.10 -11.27
N ILE A 21 6.42 15.00 -11.48
CA ILE A 21 5.47 16.06 -11.08
C ILE A 21 5.49 16.23 -9.55
N MET A 22 5.39 15.14 -8.81
CA MET A 22 5.40 15.17 -7.34
C MET A 22 6.72 15.74 -6.79
N ASP A 23 7.86 15.30 -7.33
CA ASP A 23 9.18 15.76 -6.91
C ASP A 23 9.37 17.25 -7.17
N THR A 24 8.93 17.72 -8.34
CA THR A 24 8.98 19.15 -8.70
C THR A 24 8.20 20.00 -7.71
N MET A 25 6.97 19.58 -7.37
CA MET A 25 6.15 20.28 -6.38
C MET A 25 6.79 20.28 -4.99
N ILE A 26 7.35 19.15 -4.55
CA ILE A 26 7.99 19.02 -3.24
C ILE A 26 9.23 19.91 -3.15
N ARG A 27 10.09 19.90 -4.17
CA ARG A 27 11.28 20.77 -4.24
C ARG A 27 10.89 22.24 -4.25
N TYR A 28 9.92 22.62 -5.07
CA TYR A 28 9.42 23.99 -5.13
C TYR A 28 8.94 24.48 -3.75
N GLN A 29 8.07 23.72 -3.08
CA GLN A 29 7.55 24.10 -1.76
C GLN A 29 8.66 24.12 -0.69
N ARG A 30 9.62 23.19 -0.75
CA ARG A 30 10.79 23.18 0.14
C ARG A 30 11.67 24.43 -0.03
N MET A 31 11.90 24.84 -1.28
CA MET A 31 12.65 26.07 -1.61
C MET A 31 11.92 27.34 -1.18
N GLN A 32 10.58 27.30 -1.07
CA GLN A 32 9.77 28.38 -0.50
C GLN A 32 9.77 28.38 1.05
N GLY A 33 10.65 27.63 1.69
CA GLY A 33 10.79 27.57 3.15
C GLY A 33 9.71 26.74 3.86
N LYS A 34 8.86 26.01 3.13
CA LYS A 34 7.86 25.13 3.76
C LYS A 34 8.49 23.83 4.21
N ASN A 35 8.04 23.34 5.37
CA ASN A 35 8.39 22.01 5.85
C ASN A 35 7.63 20.95 5.03
N THR A 36 8.32 20.26 4.12
CA THR A 36 7.73 19.26 3.22
C THR A 36 8.14 17.85 3.60
N LEU A 37 7.17 16.92 3.59
CA LEU A 37 7.41 15.48 3.74
C LEU A 37 6.93 14.74 2.50
N TRP A 38 7.86 14.08 1.81
CA TRP A 38 7.53 13.15 0.73
C TRP A 38 8.06 11.76 1.06
N GLN A 39 7.27 11.02 1.83
CA GLN A 39 7.64 9.69 2.32
C GLN A 39 7.62 8.64 1.20
N ALA A 40 8.68 7.83 1.13
CA ALA A 40 8.77 6.67 0.26
C ALA A 40 7.94 5.48 0.78
N GLY A 41 7.52 4.60 -0.11
CA GLY A 41 6.97 3.31 0.29
C GLY A 41 6.60 2.41 -0.88
N THR A 42 6.30 1.15 -0.59
CA THR A 42 5.94 0.11 -1.57
C THR A 42 4.71 -0.69 -1.14
N ASP A 43 3.94 -1.18 -2.11
CA ASP A 43 2.74 -1.97 -1.90
C ASP A 43 3.00 -3.45 -2.19
N HIS A 44 2.59 -4.32 -1.25
CA HIS A 44 2.60 -5.78 -1.38
C HIS A 44 1.70 -6.27 -2.51
N ALA A 45 0.67 -5.51 -2.89
CA ALA A 45 -0.21 -5.75 -4.03
C ALA A 45 -0.89 -7.14 -4.09
N GLY A 46 -0.96 -7.85 -2.94
CA GLY A 46 -1.64 -9.13 -2.76
C GLY A 46 -1.55 -10.08 -3.96
N ILE A 47 -2.69 -10.24 -4.66
CA ILE A 47 -2.85 -11.16 -5.78
C ILE A 47 -1.94 -10.84 -6.96
N ALA A 48 -1.62 -9.57 -7.22
CA ALA A 48 -0.76 -9.19 -8.34
C ALA A 48 0.67 -9.71 -8.13
N THR A 49 1.19 -9.57 -6.92
CA THR A 49 2.51 -10.10 -6.54
C THR A 49 2.51 -11.62 -6.59
N GLN A 50 1.48 -12.27 -6.04
CA GLN A 50 1.35 -13.73 -6.11
C GLN A 50 1.40 -14.23 -7.56
N MET A 51 0.64 -13.62 -8.48
CA MET A 51 0.63 -14.02 -9.89
C MET A 51 1.98 -13.85 -10.57
N VAL A 52 2.74 -12.81 -10.24
CA VAL A 52 4.10 -12.61 -10.78
C VAL A 52 5.05 -13.69 -10.27
N VAL A 53 5.01 -13.99 -8.98
CA VAL A 53 5.84 -15.04 -8.37
C VAL A 53 5.51 -16.41 -8.93
N GLU A 54 4.22 -16.73 -9.08
CA GLU A 54 3.79 -18.00 -9.70
C GLU A 54 4.29 -18.16 -11.13
N ARG A 55 4.18 -17.11 -11.96
CA ARG A 55 4.72 -17.13 -13.32
C ARG A 55 6.23 -17.29 -13.35
N LYS A 56 6.95 -16.61 -12.45
CA LYS A 56 8.41 -16.71 -12.32
C LYS A 56 8.84 -18.14 -11.97
N ILE A 57 8.23 -18.73 -10.95
CA ILE A 57 8.49 -20.11 -10.53
C ILE A 57 8.17 -21.11 -11.65
N ALA A 58 7.05 -20.94 -12.35
CA ALA A 58 6.69 -21.80 -13.47
C ALA A 58 7.72 -21.71 -14.61
N ALA A 59 8.23 -20.51 -14.91
CA ALA A 59 9.21 -20.31 -15.97
C ALA A 59 10.63 -20.78 -15.59
N GLU A 60 11.05 -20.58 -14.35
CA GLU A 60 12.43 -20.87 -13.90
C GLU A 60 12.59 -22.30 -13.38
N GLU A 61 11.59 -22.84 -12.69
CA GLU A 61 11.67 -24.13 -12.00
C GLU A 61 10.70 -25.19 -12.57
N GLY A 62 9.80 -24.83 -13.49
CA GLY A 62 8.77 -25.73 -14.00
C GLY A 62 7.75 -26.18 -12.96
N LYS A 63 7.62 -25.43 -11.86
CA LYS A 63 6.77 -25.75 -10.70
C LYS A 63 5.59 -24.79 -10.58
N THR A 64 4.63 -25.18 -9.76
CA THR A 64 3.48 -24.36 -9.34
C THR A 64 3.59 -24.03 -7.85
N ARG A 65 2.76 -23.10 -7.37
CA ARG A 65 2.67 -22.80 -5.92
C ARG A 65 2.32 -24.02 -5.06
N HIS A 66 1.62 -25.00 -5.65
CA HIS A 66 1.15 -26.19 -4.94
C HIS A 66 2.30 -27.14 -4.60
N ASP A 67 3.41 -27.06 -5.33
CA ASP A 67 4.59 -27.88 -5.11
C ASP A 67 5.43 -27.46 -3.88
N TYR A 68 5.23 -26.24 -3.36
CA TYR A 68 5.98 -25.70 -2.21
C TYR A 68 5.23 -25.82 -0.88
N GLY A 69 3.92 -25.93 -0.91
CA GLY A 69 3.09 -25.66 0.27
C GLY A 69 3.12 -24.17 0.67
N ARG A 70 2.40 -23.82 1.75
CA ARG A 70 2.15 -22.42 2.12
C ARG A 70 3.41 -21.65 2.51
N ASP A 71 4.18 -22.18 3.46
CA ASP A 71 5.24 -21.41 4.11
C ASP A 71 6.42 -21.18 3.15
N ALA A 72 6.86 -22.22 2.43
CA ALA A 72 7.92 -22.07 1.43
C ALA A 72 7.48 -21.18 0.24
N PHE A 73 6.20 -21.14 -0.11
CA PHE A 73 5.70 -20.19 -1.11
C PHE A 73 5.69 -18.75 -0.58
N ILE A 74 5.37 -18.52 0.69
CA ILE A 74 5.47 -17.20 1.33
C ILE A 74 6.93 -16.73 1.31
N ASP A 75 7.90 -17.60 1.56
CA ASP A 75 9.32 -17.26 1.50
C ASP A 75 9.73 -16.80 0.09
N LYS A 76 9.23 -17.48 -0.96
CA LYS A 76 9.43 -17.05 -2.36
C LYS A 76 8.85 -15.65 -2.63
N ILE A 77 7.68 -15.33 -2.07
CA ILE A 77 7.08 -13.98 -2.18
C ILE A 77 7.98 -12.93 -1.51
N TRP A 78 8.53 -13.22 -0.32
CA TRP A 78 9.42 -12.28 0.36
C TRP A 78 10.76 -12.08 -0.35
N GLN A 79 11.32 -13.14 -0.94
CA GLN A 79 12.51 -13.05 -1.80
C GLN A 79 12.23 -12.13 -3.00
N TRP A 80 11.09 -12.32 -3.67
CA TRP A 80 10.67 -11.47 -4.77
C TRP A 80 10.44 -10.01 -4.34
N LYS A 81 9.83 -9.78 -3.17
CA LYS A 81 9.65 -8.44 -2.61
C LYS A 81 10.99 -7.72 -2.45
N ALA A 82 12.02 -8.42 -1.98
CA ALA A 82 13.36 -7.84 -1.84
C ALA A 82 13.99 -7.47 -3.20
N GLU A 83 13.87 -8.35 -4.19
CA GLU A 83 14.36 -8.13 -5.55
C GLU A 83 13.66 -6.95 -6.24
N SER A 84 12.32 -6.97 -6.27
CA SER A 84 11.50 -5.93 -6.89
C SER A 84 11.64 -4.60 -6.14
N GLY A 85 11.57 -4.61 -4.81
CA GLY A 85 11.75 -3.41 -3.99
C GLY A 85 13.13 -2.77 -4.20
N GLY A 86 14.20 -3.58 -4.23
CA GLY A 86 15.54 -3.07 -4.53
C GLY A 86 15.64 -2.44 -5.92
N THR A 87 14.98 -3.02 -6.92
CA THR A 87 14.91 -2.48 -8.28
C THR A 87 14.18 -1.14 -8.34
N ILE A 88 13.00 -1.06 -7.72
CA ILE A 88 12.19 0.16 -7.61
C ILE A 88 13.02 1.28 -6.95
N THR A 89 13.66 0.99 -5.81
CA THR A 89 14.47 1.98 -5.09
C THR A 89 15.64 2.48 -5.94
N ARG A 90 16.34 1.59 -6.68
CA ARG A 90 17.41 2.01 -7.61
C ARG A 90 16.88 2.92 -8.72
N GLN A 91 15.74 2.61 -9.31
CA GLN A 91 15.14 3.44 -10.36
C GLN A 91 14.74 4.82 -9.84
N MET A 92 14.09 4.89 -8.67
CA MET A 92 13.70 6.16 -8.05
C MET A 92 14.90 7.03 -7.68
N ARG A 93 15.98 6.42 -7.16
CA ARG A 93 17.23 7.13 -6.87
C ARG A 93 17.88 7.67 -8.14
N ARG A 94 17.91 6.86 -9.22
CA ARG A 94 18.46 7.28 -10.52
C ARG A 94 17.65 8.40 -11.18
N LEU A 95 16.33 8.42 -10.97
CA LEU A 95 15.46 9.51 -11.42
C LEU A 95 15.70 10.82 -10.65
N GLY A 96 16.30 10.75 -9.46
CA GLY A 96 16.59 11.91 -8.63
C GLY A 96 15.46 12.29 -7.67
N ASN A 97 14.55 11.37 -7.33
CA ASN A 97 13.44 11.65 -6.42
C ASN A 97 13.95 12.12 -5.04
N SER A 98 13.48 13.28 -4.57
CA SER A 98 13.82 13.86 -3.25
C SER A 98 12.90 13.38 -2.12
N VAL A 99 12.56 12.08 -2.13
CA VAL A 99 11.78 11.42 -1.08
C VAL A 99 12.60 11.27 0.21
N ASP A 100 11.90 11.14 1.34
CA ASP A 100 12.47 10.74 2.61
C ASP A 100 12.70 9.22 2.63
N TRP A 101 13.96 8.82 2.45
CA TRP A 101 14.39 7.42 2.39
C TRP A 101 14.46 6.76 3.77
N GLU A 102 14.70 7.53 4.83
CA GLU A 102 14.84 6.99 6.19
C GLU A 102 13.48 6.52 6.73
N ARG A 103 12.40 7.10 6.23
CA ARG A 103 11.03 6.79 6.63
C ARG A 103 10.29 5.93 5.61
N GLU A 104 10.99 5.08 4.85
CA GLU A 104 10.36 4.17 3.90
C GLU A 104 9.32 3.25 4.60
N ARG A 105 8.17 3.05 3.95
CA ARG A 105 7.09 2.18 4.45
C ARG A 105 6.78 1.03 3.50
N PHE A 106 6.34 -0.08 4.06
CA PHE A 106 5.83 -1.21 3.29
C PHE A 106 4.46 -1.59 3.82
N THR A 107 3.49 -1.81 2.94
CA THR A 107 2.09 -2.10 3.35
C THR A 107 1.92 -3.27 4.34
N MET A 108 2.84 -4.24 4.35
CA MET A 108 2.86 -5.32 5.37
C MET A 108 3.93 -5.12 6.47
N ASP A 109 4.47 -3.91 6.64
CA ASP A 109 5.26 -3.59 7.82
C ASP A 109 4.40 -3.63 9.09
N GLU A 110 5.04 -3.73 10.25
CA GLU A 110 4.34 -3.88 11.52
C GLU A 110 3.36 -2.73 11.79
N GLY A 111 3.77 -1.50 11.50
CA GLY A 111 2.96 -0.31 11.74
C GLY A 111 1.70 -0.29 10.88
N LEU A 112 1.84 -0.47 9.57
CA LEU A 112 0.71 -0.47 8.64
C LEU A 112 -0.18 -1.71 8.84
N SER A 113 0.40 -2.86 9.14
CA SER A 113 -0.37 -4.08 9.45
C SER A 113 -1.24 -3.89 10.70
N ASN A 114 -0.72 -3.25 11.74
CA ASN A 114 -1.48 -2.97 12.95
C ASN A 114 -2.56 -1.91 12.71
N ALA A 115 -2.30 -0.90 11.88
CA ALA A 115 -3.31 0.08 11.49
C ALA A 115 -4.49 -0.58 10.75
N VAL A 116 -4.22 -1.52 9.83
CA VAL A 116 -5.28 -2.27 9.13
C VAL A 116 -6.11 -3.12 10.11
N LYS A 117 -5.45 -3.83 11.04
CA LYS A 117 -6.14 -4.61 12.09
C LYS A 117 -7.03 -3.73 12.96
N GLU A 118 -6.52 -2.58 13.40
CA GLU A 118 -7.27 -1.62 14.22
C GLU A 118 -8.51 -1.13 13.50
N VAL A 119 -8.36 -0.67 12.26
CA VAL A 119 -9.48 -0.18 11.43
C VAL A 119 -10.50 -1.29 11.23
N PHE A 120 -10.08 -2.52 10.96
CA PHE A 120 -10.96 -3.67 10.83
C PHE A 120 -11.77 -3.91 12.11
N VAL A 121 -11.12 -4.00 13.27
CA VAL A 121 -11.79 -4.21 14.57
C VAL A 121 -12.76 -3.07 14.88
N ARG A 122 -12.36 -1.83 14.62
CA ARG A 122 -13.20 -0.64 14.85
C ARG A 122 -14.46 -0.66 13.98
N LEU A 123 -14.31 -1.00 12.69
CA LEU A 123 -15.45 -1.11 11.76
C LEU A 123 -16.37 -2.28 12.12
N TYR A 124 -15.80 -3.40 12.56
CA TYR A 124 -16.57 -4.56 13.03
C TYR A 124 -17.40 -4.23 14.27
N LYS A 125 -16.80 -3.62 15.30
CA LYS A 125 -17.51 -3.21 16.52
C LYS A 125 -18.62 -2.21 16.23
N ARG A 126 -18.33 -1.18 15.42
CA ARG A 126 -19.34 -0.19 15.01
C ARG A 126 -20.54 -0.84 14.31
N ARG A 127 -20.32 -1.89 13.52
CA ARG A 127 -21.40 -2.64 12.88
C ARG A 127 -22.21 -3.44 13.89
N SER A 128 -21.58 -4.03 14.89
CA SER A 128 -22.28 -4.76 15.97
C SER A 128 -23.12 -3.85 16.86
N ASP A 129 -22.75 -2.56 16.96
CA ASP A 129 -23.51 -1.54 17.71
C ASP A 129 -24.67 -0.93 16.90
N LEU A 130 -24.79 -1.24 15.60
CA LEU A 130 -25.94 -0.85 14.80
C LEU A 130 -27.12 -1.79 15.11
N PRO A 131 -28.35 -1.28 15.27
CA PRO A 131 -29.53 -2.13 15.35
C PRO A 131 -29.53 -3.07 14.14
N ARG A 132 -29.73 -4.37 14.36
CA ARG A 132 -29.90 -5.35 13.28
C ARG A 132 -31.16 -4.97 12.50
N GLN A 133 -31.03 -4.11 11.48
CA GLN A 133 -32.09 -3.91 10.52
C GLN A 133 -32.20 -5.17 9.66
N ALA A 134 -33.44 -5.64 9.48
CA ALA A 134 -33.72 -6.81 8.65
C ALA A 134 -33.15 -6.60 7.23
N PRO A 135 -32.63 -7.65 6.57
CA PRO A 135 -32.11 -7.54 5.21
C PRO A 135 -33.25 -7.10 4.28
N GLY A 136 -33.16 -5.89 3.71
CA GLY A 136 -34.16 -5.36 2.77
C GLY A 136 -34.36 -3.84 2.76
N GLN A 137 -33.81 -3.08 3.71
CA GLN A 137 -34.08 -1.63 3.84
C GLN A 137 -32.90 -0.69 3.51
N LEU A 138 -31.81 -1.17 2.93
CA LEU A 138 -30.68 -0.32 2.56
C LEU A 138 -30.86 0.25 1.15
N GLY A 139 -31.51 1.42 1.06
CA GLY A 139 -31.42 2.28 -0.11
C GLY A 139 -30.06 2.99 -0.20
N PRO A 140 -29.63 3.45 -1.39
CA PRO A 140 -28.30 4.02 -1.63
C PRO A 140 -27.96 5.25 -0.76
N GLU A 141 -28.95 5.92 -0.16
CA GLU A 141 -28.73 7.11 0.66
C GLU A 141 -28.17 6.84 2.07
N THR A 142 -28.33 5.62 2.59
CA THR A 142 -28.00 5.34 4.00
C THR A 142 -26.48 5.33 4.25
N ALA A 143 -25.67 4.99 3.25
CA ALA A 143 -24.21 4.91 3.40
C ALA A 143 -23.53 6.29 3.60
N HIS A 144 -24.03 7.34 2.93
CA HIS A 144 -23.41 8.67 2.98
C HIS A 144 -23.66 9.42 4.29
N ARG A 145 -24.78 9.16 4.99
CA ARG A 145 -25.14 9.89 6.21
C ARG A 145 -24.26 9.53 7.41
N TYR A 146 -23.71 8.31 7.46
CA TYR A 146 -22.93 7.83 8.60
C TYR A 146 -21.43 8.14 8.56
N LEU A 147 -20.88 8.56 7.41
CA LEU A 147 -19.49 9.01 7.32
C LEU A 147 -19.29 10.42 7.88
N ARG A 148 -20.36 11.23 7.98
CA ARG A 148 -20.29 12.62 8.47
C ARG A 148 -20.53 12.79 9.97
N SER A 149 -21.14 11.82 10.66
CA SER A 149 -21.52 11.97 12.08
C SER A 149 -20.44 11.56 13.10
N GLY A 150 -19.24 11.15 12.65
CA GLY A 150 -18.15 10.70 13.52
C GLY A 150 -17.32 11.82 14.18
N SER A 151 -17.62 13.10 13.94
CA SER A 151 -16.93 14.21 14.62
C SER A 151 -17.49 14.44 16.02
N GLY A 152 -17.31 13.46 16.91
CA GLY A 152 -17.44 13.67 18.35
C GLY A 152 -16.26 14.50 18.83
N LYS A 153 -16.50 15.78 19.19
CA LYS A 153 -15.52 16.64 19.86
C LYS A 153 -14.93 15.95 21.09
N PRO A 154 -13.65 16.18 21.44
CA PRO A 154 -13.12 15.74 22.72
C PRO A 154 -13.84 16.52 23.83
N ARG A 155 -14.37 15.81 24.83
CA ARG A 155 -14.78 16.42 26.09
C ARG A 155 -13.53 16.79 26.87
N VAL A 156 -13.57 18.00 27.44
CA VAL A 156 -12.59 18.66 28.29
C VAL A 156 -12.11 17.74 29.41
#